data_AF-A0A317YL63-F1
#
_entry.id   AF-A0A317YL63-F1
#
_cell.length_a   1.000
_cell.length_b   1.000
_cell.length_c   1.000
_cell.angle_alpha   90.00
_cell.angle_beta   90.00
_cell.angle_gamma   90.00
#
_symmetry.space_group_name_H-M   'P 1'
#
loop_
_entity.id
_entity.type
_entity.pdbx_description
1 polymer ?
#
loop_
_entity_poly.entity_id
_entity_poly.type
_entity_poly.pdbx_seq_one_letter_code
_entity_poly.pdbx_strand_id
1 'polypeptide(L)'
;KMLGPTGIGVLFGKRELLQKMEPIEFGGDMIDFVSKYDATWADLPTKFEAGTPLIAQAIGLAEAIRYLERIGFDAIHKYEQELTIYAYEQMSAIEGIEIYGPPKDRRAGVITFNLQDVH
;
A
#
# COMPACT_ATOMS: atom_id res chain seq x y z
N LYS A 1 -3.81 -3.39 -4.68
CA LYS A 1 -4.13 -2.47 -3.56
C LYS A 1 -5.23 -3.10 -2.69
N MET A 2 -5.36 -2.72 -1.42
CA MET A 2 -6.01 -3.51 -0.35
C MET A 2 -7.51 -3.21 -0.08
N LEU A 3 -8.32 -2.96 -1.11
CA LEU A 3 -9.79 -2.79 -0.99
C LEU A 3 -10.30 -1.67 -0.05
N GLY A 4 -9.42 -0.84 0.51
CA GLY A 4 -9.77 0.29 1.35
C GLY A 4 -10.18 1.55 0.57
N PRO A 5 -10.66 2.60 1.27
CA PRO A 5 -11.05 3.86 0.66
C PRO A 5 -9.84 4.58 0.03
N THR A 6 -10.12 5.50 -0.89
CA THR A 6 -9.09 6.40 -1.43
C THR A 6 -8.66 7.44 -0.40
N GLY A 7 -7.48 8.04 -0.61
CA GLY A 7 -6.96 9.13 0.23
C GLY A 7 -6.21 8.69 1.48
N ILE A 8 -6.25 7.41 1.87
CA ILE A 8 -5.51 6.89 3.04
C ILE A 8 -4.36 5.97 2.62
N GLY A 9 -3.27 6.04 3.38
CA GLY A 9 -2.10 5.18 3.27
C GLY A 9 -1.48 4.95 4.65
N VAL A 10 -0.47 4.06 4.71
CA VAL A 10 0.22 3.73 5.95
C VAL A 10 1.72 3.81 5.72
N LEU A 11 2.42 4.52 6.60
CA LEU A 11 3.87 4.46 6.72
C LEU A 11 4.23 3.54 7.88
N PHE A 12 5.02 2.50 7.61
CA PHE A 12 5.65 1.72 8.65
C PHE A 12 7.12 2.12 8.78
N GLY A 13 7.57 2.37 10.01
CA GLY A 13 8.97 2.61 10.32
C GLY A 13 9.32 2.02 11.69
N LYS A 14 10.55 1.54 11.83
CA LYS A 14 11.05 1.09 13.14
C LYS A 14 11.04 2.27 14.11
N ARG A 15 10.59 2.04 15.35
CA ARG A 15 10.45 3.09 16.37
C ARG A 15 11.73 3.91 16.56
N GLU A 16 12.87 3.24 16.67
CA GLU A 16 14.19 3.89 16.85
C GLU A 16 14.61 4.82 15.70
N LEU A 17 14.09 4.58 14.48
CA LEU A 17 14.35 5.40 13.31
C LEU A 17 13.37 6.57 13.27
N LEU A 18 12.08 6.29 13.48
CA LEU A 18 11.04 7.32 13.52
C LEU A 18 11.27 8.36 14.63
N GLN A 19 11.81 7.95 15.78
CA GLN A 19 12.16 8.87 16.87
C GLN A 19 13.24 9.88 16.46
N LYS A 20 14.19 9.45 15.62
CA LYS A 20 15.31 10.28 15.14
C LYS A 20 14.95 11.16 13.94
N MET A 21 13.83 10.89 13.28
CA MET A 21 13.37 11.64 12.12
C MET A 21 12.66 12.93 12.55
N GLU A 22 12.90 14.04 11.86
CA GLU A 22 12.12 15.27 12.02
C GLU A 22 10.73 15.14 11.37
N PRO A 23 9.70 15.83 11.90
CA PRO A 23 8.39 15.90 11.24
C PRO A 23 8.49 16.48 9.83
N ILE A 24 7.58 16.05 8.96
CA ILE A 24 7.51 16.51 7.56
C ILE A 24 6.45 17.62 7.42
N GLU A 25 5.27 17.37 7.99
CA GLU A 25 4.15 18.31 8.05
C GLU A 25 4.04 18.88 9.47
N PHE A 26 3.61 20.14 9.59
CA PHE A 26 3.53 20.88 10.85
C PHE A 26 2.13 21.47 11.03
N GLY A 27 1.63 21.49 12.26
CA GLY A 27 0.29 22.02 12.56
C GLY A 27 -0.23 21.56 13.91
N GLY A 28 -1.55 21.61 14.09
CA GLY A 28 -2.20 21.05 15.28
C GLY A 28 -1.94 19.54 15.43
N ASP A 29 -2.25 19.00 16.61
CA ASP A 29 -2.12 17.60 17.03
C ASP A 29 -0.69 17.03 17.13
N MET A 30 0.22 17.38 16.22
CA MET A 30 1.60 16.84 16.18
C MET A 30 2.59 17.49 17.16
N ILE A 31 2.17 18.54 17.85
CA ILE A 31 2.97 19.36 18.77
C ILE A 31 2.68 18.94 20.22
N ASP A 32 3.71 18.86 21.05
CA ASP A 32 3.58 18.71 22.51
C ASP A 32 3.45 20.09 23.20
N PHE A 33 4.45 20.96 23.01
CA PHE A 33 4.41 22.36 23.45
C PHE A 33 4.76 23.33 22.33
N VAL A 34 4.04 24.45 22.27
CA VAL A 34 4.34 25.59 21.40
C VAL A 34 4.52 26.86 22.22
N SER A 35 5.55 27.63 21.88
CA SER A 35 5.81 28.96 22.41
C SER A 35 5.93 29.95 21.25
N LYS A 36 6.27 31.21 21.55
CA LYS A 36 6.43 32.23 20.51
C LYS A 36 7.58 31.94 19.53
N TYR A 37 8.63 31.27 19.98
CA TYR A 37 9.87 31.07 19.19
C TYR A 37 10.27 29.61 19.02
N ASP A 38 9.73 28.71 19.84
CA ASP A 38 10.12 27.30 19.87
C ASP A 38 8.89 26.38 19.95
N ALA A 39 9.04 25.16 19.44
CA ALA A 39 8.06 24.09 19.58
C ALA A 39 8.75 22.75 19.84
N THR A 40 8.03 21.84 20.49
CA THR A 40 8.44 20.45 20.74
C THR A 40 7.39 19.52 20.16
N TRP A 41 7.80 18.34 19.72
CA TRP A 41 6.94 17.41 19.01
C TRP A 41 6.31 16.38 19.95
N ALA A 42 5.08 15.97 19.65
CA ALA A 42 4.42 14.86 20.34
C ALA A 42 5.21 13.55 20.17
N ASP A 43 4.92 12.55 21.01
CA ASP A 43 5.50 11.20 20.81
C ASP A 43 4.92 10.55 19.55
N LEU A 44 5.57 9.46 19.11
CA LEU A 44 5.09 8.64 18.01
C LEU A 44 3.75 7.96 18.35
N PRO A 45 2.82 7.84 17.37
CA PRO A 45 2.96 8.23 15.96
C PRO A 45 2.58 9.69 15.66
N THR A 46 1.91 10.37 16.60
CA THR A 46 1.27 11.68 16.41
C THR A 46 2.22 12.75 15.90
N LYS A 47 3.51 12.66 16.22
CA LYS A 47 4.59 13.46 15.60
C LYS A 47 4.48 13.63 14.08
N PHE A 48 3.94 12.65 13.37
CA PHE A 48 3.86 12.62 11.91
C PHE A 48 2.43 12.80 11.35
N GLU A 49 1.45 13.12 12.20
CA GLU A 49 0.04 13.22 11.85
C GLU A 49 -0.48 14.64 12.15
N ALA A 50 0.00 15.62 11.38
CA ALA A 50 -0.35 17.02 11.57
C ALA A 50 -1.80 17.33 11.15
N GLY A 51 -2.54 18.00 12.04
CA GLY A 51 -3.91 18.43 11.82
C GLY A 51 -4.93 17.30 11.86
N THR A 52 -6.19 17.64 11.55
CA THR A 52 -7.30 16.69 11.62
C THR A 52 -7.06 15.49 10.71
N PRO A 53 -6.99 14.26 11.24
CA PRO A 53 -6.68 13.09 10.44
C PRO A 53 -7.86 12.68 9.56
N LEU A 54 -7.60 11.78 8.62
CA LEU A 54 -8.61 11.15 7.76
C LEU A 54 -9.39 10.06 8.52
N ILE A 55 -10.17 10.48 9.53
CA ILE A 55 -10.81 9.59 10.52
C ILE A 55 -11.63 8.48 9.85
N ALA A 56 -12.58 8.85 8.97
CA ALA A 56 -13.46 7.87 8.33
C ALA A 56 -12.69 6.92 7.41
N GLN A 57 -11.65 7.40 6.74
CA GLN A 57 -10.83 6.61 5.85
C GLN A 57 -9.92 5.64 6.63
N ALA A 58 -9.38 6.05 7.78
CA ALA A 58 -8.63 5.17 8.67
C ALA A 58 -9.49 4.03 9.20
N ILE A 59 -10.73 4.33 9.63
CA ILE A 59 -11.72 3.32 10.03
C ILE A 59 -12.05 2.38 8.86
N GLY A 60 -12.29 2.93 7.66
CA GLY A 60 -12.58 2.14 6.46
C GLY A 60 -11.42 1.23 6.05
N LEU A 61 -10.17 1.70 6.18
CA LEU A 61 -8.99 0.87 5.93
C LEU A 61 -8.90 -0.28 6.95
N ALA A 62 -9.22 -0.02 8.22
CA ALA A 62 -9.24 -1.07 9.25
C ALA A 62 -10.26 -2.17 8.93
N GLU A 63 -11.45 -1.81 8.42
CA GLU A 63 -12.44 -2.80 7.97
C GLU A 63 -11.98 -3.58 6.73
N ALA A 64 -11.32 -2.90 5.78
CA ALA A 64 -10.76 -3.57 4.61
C ALA A 64 -9.68 -4.59 5.00
N ILE A 65 -8.84 -4.27 5.99
CA ILE A 65 -7.85 -5.20 6.57
C ILE A 65 -8.57 -6.39 7.19
N ARG A 66 -9.56 -6.17 8.08
CA ARG A 66 -10.34 -7.25 8.70
C ARG A 66 -11.02 -8.16 7.66
N TYR A 67 -11.52 -7.59 6.57
CA TYR A 67 -12.10 -8.35 5.47
C TYR A 67 -11.06 -9.29 4.84
N LEU A 68 -9.87 -8.78 4.51
CA LEU A 68 -8.78 -9.57 3.93
C LEU A 68 -8.28 -10.65 4.89
N GLU A 69 -8.11 -10.32 6.17
CA GLU A 69 -7.71 -11.27 7.22
C GLU A 69 -8.73 -12.40 7.40
N ARG A 70 -10.03 -12.09 7.33
CA ARG A 70 -11.10 -13.10 7.42
C ARG A 70 -11.08 -14.09 6.24
N ILE A 71 -10.69 -13.64 5.04
CA ILE A 71 -10.50 -14.54 3.90
C ILE A 71 -9.19 -15.32 4.07
N GLY A 72 -8.15 -14.66 4.57
CA GLY A 72 -6.82 -15.21 4.79
C GLY A 72 -5.88 -14.91 3.62
N PHE A 73 -4.72 -14.32 3.93
CA PHE A 73 -3.74 -13.92 2.91
C PHE A 73 -3.18 -15.11 2.12
N ASP A 74 -3.03 -16.29 2.73
CA ASP A 74 -2.56 -17.49 2.03
C ASP A 74 -3.58 -17.98 0.99
N ALA A 75 -4.88 -17.93 1.32
CA ALA A 75 -5.94 -18.31 0.41
C ALA A 75 -6.04 -17.33 -0.77
N ILE A 76 -5.95 -16.03 -0.49
CA ILE A 76 -5.90 -14.98 -1.50
C ILE A 76 -4.70 -15.19 -2.42
N HIS A 77 -3.51 -15.41 -1.85
CA HIS A 77 -2.28 -15.58 -2.61
C HIS A 77 -2.34 -16.82 -3.52
N LYS A 78 -2.80 -17.96 -2.99
CA LYS A 78 -2.95 -19.19 -3.77
C LYS A 78 -3.90 -18.99 -4.94
N TYR A 79 -5.05 -18.37 -4.70
CA TYR A 79 -6.04 -18.12 -5.75
C TYR A 79 -5.52 -17.13 -6.81
N GLU A 80 -4.82 -16.07 -6.38
CA GLU A 80 -4.16 -15.13 -7.29
C GLU A 80 -3.11 -15.83 -8.16
N GLN A 81 -2.30 -16.73 -7.59
CA GLN A 81 -1.33 -17.53 -8.32
C GLN A 81 -2.00 -18.42 -9.37
N GLU A 82 -3.08 -19.14 -9.01
CA GLU A 82 -3.82 -20.00 -9.93
C GLU A 82 -4.35 -19.21 -11.14
N LEU A 83 -4.99 -18.06 -10.90
CA LEU A 83 -5.49 -17.19 -11.96
C LEU A 83 -4.36 -16.62 -12.84
N THR A 84 -3.24 -16.26 -12.22
CA THR A 84 -2.11 -15.65 -12.93
C THR A 84 -1.40 -16.66 -13.83
N ILE A 85 -1.19 -17.88 -13.34
CA ILE A 85 -0.62 -18.98 -14.11
C ILE A 85 -1.52 -19.29 -15.31
N TYR A 86 -2.82 -19.43 -15.07
CA TYR A 86 -3.79 -19.68 -16.12
C TYR A 86 -3.77 -18.59 -17.19
N ALA A 87 -3.90 -17.32 -16.79
CA ALA A 87 -3.90 -16.20 -17.73
C ALA A 87 -2.59 -16.12 -18.52
N TYR A 88 -1.44 -16.33 -17.87
CA TYR A 88 -0.14 -16.32 -18.53
C TYR A 88 -0.03 -17.40 -19.60
N GLU A 89 -0.46 -18.64 -19.30
CA GLU A 89 -0.42 -19.74 -20.25
C GLU A 89 -1.32 -19.47 -21.46
N GLN A 90 -2.53 -18.98 -21.22
CA GLN A 90 -3.45 -18.64 -22.31
C GLN A 90 -2.92 -17.50 -23.18
N MET A 91 -2.35 -16.46 -22.58
CA MET A 91 -1.78 -15.33 -23.32
C MET A 91 -0.51 -15.71 -24.10
N SER A 92 0.30 -16.61 -23.55
CA SER A 92 1.55 -17.07 -24.20
C SER A 92 1.28 -17.92 -25.45
N ALA A 93 0.07 -18.46 -25.61
CA ALA A 93 -0.36 -19.17 -26.81
C ALA A 93 -0.82 -18.22 -27.94
N ILE A 94 -0.97 -16.92 -27.67
CA ILE A 94 -1.41 -15.92 -28.65
C ILE A 94 -0.21 -15.45 -29.45
N GLU A 95 -0.28 -15.60 -30.78
CA GLU A 95 0.75 -15.11 -31.69
C GLU A 95 0.92 -13.59 -31.59
N GLY A 96 2.17 -13.13 -31.57
CA GLY A 96 2.52 -11.72 -31.47
C GLY A 96 2.45 -11.13 -30.06
N ILE A 97 1.99 -11.86 -29.03
CA ILE A 97 2.07 -11.37 -27.65
C ILE A 97 3.51 -11.45 -27.14
N GLU A 98 4.00 -10.32 -26.62
CA GLU A 98 5.26 -10.24 -25.87
C GLU A 98 4.95 -9.92 -24.40
N ILE A 99 5.20 -10.86 -23.49
CA ILE A 99 4.96 -10.67 -22.04
C ILE A 99 6.25 -10.20 -21.36
N TYR A 100 6.13 -9.16 -20.54
CA TYR A 100 7.23 -8.60 -19.75
C TYR A 100 7.24 -9.10 -18.31
N GLY A 101 8.44 -9.13 -17.73
CA GLY A 101 8.68 -9.50 -16.34
C GLY A 101 8.93 -11.00 -16.12
N PRO A 102 8.91 -11.46 -14.86
CA PRO A 102 9.29 -12.83 -14.51
C PRO A 102 8.31 -13.89 -15.03
N PRO A 103 8.71 -15.18 -15.07
CA PRO A 103 7.84 -16.28 -15.50
C PRO A 103 6.63 -16.48 -14.58
N LYS A 104 5.66 -17.29 -15.05
CA LYS A 104 4.34 -17.50 -14.43
C LYS A 104 4.35 -17.89 -12.95
N ASP A 105 5.36 -18.62 -12.51
CA ASP A 105 5.52 -19.11 -11.13
C ASP A 105 6.16 -18.09 -10.17
N ARG A 106 6.72 -16.99 -10.70
CA ARG A 106 7.47 -15.98 -9.94
C ARG A 106 6.99 -14.55 -10.21
N ARG A 107 5.69 -14.37 -10.47
CA ARG A 107 5.07 -13.05 -10.69
C ARG A 107 3.91 -12.79 -9.75
N ALA A 108 3.61 -11.50 -9.55
CA ALA A 108 2.36 -11.05 -8.95
C ALA A 108 1.20 -11.20 -9.93
N GLY A 109 -0.04 -11.00 -9.46
CA GLY A 109 -1.28 -11.05 -10.26
C GLY A 109 -1.48 -9.90 -11.24
N VAL A 110 -0.45 -9.63 -12.03
CA VAL A 110 -0.44 -8.67 -13.12
C VAL A 110 0.37 -9.23 -14.29
N ILE A 111 -0.12 -9.04 -15.50
CA ILE A 111 0.57 -9.41 -16.74
C ILE A 111 0.69 -8.15 -17.61
N THR A 112 1.90 -7.63 -17.70
CA THR A 112 2.26 -6.55 -18.61
C THR A 112 2.73 -7.16 -19.92
N PHE A 113 2.20 -6.68 -21.04
CA PHE A 113 2.49 -7.23 -22.36
C PHE A 113 2.33 -6.17 -23.44
N ASN A 114 2.90 -6.44 -24.61
CA ASN A 114 2.55 -5.81 -25.87
C ASN A 114 2.01 -6.85 -26.84
N LEU A 115 1.26 -6.40 -27.84
CA LEU A 115 0.89 -7.19 -29.00
C LEU A 115 1.59 -6.58 -30.22
N GLN A 116 2.35 -7.39 -30.94
CA GLN A 116 3.04 -6.96 -32.15
C GLN A 116 2.06 -6.36 -33.16
N ASP A 117 2.52 -5.36 -33.90
CA ASP A 117 1.80 -4.71 -35.00
C ASP A 117 0.45 -4.07 -34.62
N VAL A 118 0.21 -3.80 -33.33
CA VAL A 118 -0.93 -3.00 -32.84
C VAL A 118 -0.40 -1.69 -32.25
N HIS A 119 -0.73 -0.57 -32.91
CA HIS A 119 -0.38 0.80 -32.49
C HIS A 119 -1.41 1.41 -31.56
#